data_AF-A0A661QGB6-F1
#
_entry.id   AF-A0A661QGB6-F1
#
_cell.length_a   1.000
_cell.length_b   1.000
_cell.length_c   1.000
_cell.angle_alpha   90.00
_cell.angle_beta   90.00
_cell.angle_gamma   90.00
#
_symmetry.space_group_name_H-M   'P 1'
#
loop_
_entity.id
_entity.type
_entity.pdbx_description
1 polymer ?
#
loop_
_entity_poly.entity_id
_entity_poly.type
_entity_poly.pdbx_seq_one_letter_code
_entity_poly.pdbx_strand_id
1 'polypeptide(L)' 'MIRINDIIDKITEYNPDADLDIIDRAYIYSARVHDGQVRLSGEPYLSHPLEVAAILTDMKLDVISVASGLLHDVI' A
#
# COMPACT_ATOMS: atom_id res chain seq x y z
N MET A 1 -4.54 -5.18 -11.40
CA MET A 1 -4.20 -5.30 -9.98
C MET A 1 -2.86 -4.62 -9.78
N ILE A 2 -2.86 -3.52 -9.06
CA ILE A 2 -1.64 -2.77 -8.73
C ILE A 2 -0.70 -3.66 -7.92
N ARG A 3 0.60 -3.59 -8.22
CA ARG A 3 1.66 -4.25 -7.46
C ARG A 3 2.33 -3.25 -6.54
N ILE A 4 2.90 -3.74 -5.43
CA ILE A 4 3.63 -2.89 -4.49
C ILE A 4 4.80 -2.14 -5.17
N ASN A 5 5.48 -2.77 -6.12
CA ASN A 5 6.56 -2.12 -6.88
C ASN A 5 6.06 -0.94 -7.71
N ASP A 6 4.83 -0.99 -8.25
CA ASP A 6 4.25 0.13 -9.01
C ASP A 6 4.07 1.37 -8.11
N ILE A 7 3.81 1.17 -6.82
CA ILE A 7 3.71 2.23 -5.82
C ILE A 7 5.11 2.76 -5.48
N ILE A 8 6.06 1.86 -5.18
CA ILE A 8 7.44 2.22 -4.82
C ILE A 8 8.13 3.02 -5.94
N ASP A 9 7.97 2.58 -7.19
CA ASP A 9 8.55 3.25 -8.35
C ASP A 9 8.00 4.68 -8.47
N LYS A 10 6.67 4.86 -8.34
CA LYS A 10 6.03 6.19 -8.36
C LYS A 10 6.48 7.08 -7.20
N ILE A 11 6.63 6.54 -5.99
CA ILE A 11 7.15 7.32 -4.84
C ILE A 11 8.55 7.83 -5.16
N THR A 12 9.40 6.97 -5.72
CA THR A 12 10.78 7.31 -6.07
C THR A 12 10.84 8.43 -7.11
N GLU A 13 9.89 8.50 -8.04
CA GLU A 13 9.82 9.58 -9.05
C GLU A 13 9.59 10.97 -8.45
N TYR A 14 8.75 11.11 -7.41
CA TYR A 14 8.46 12.41 -6.80
C TYR A 14 9.20 12.68 -5.49
N ASN A 15 9.75 11.65 -4.86
CA ASN A 15 10.54 11.73 -3.64
C ASN A 15 11.69 10.71 -3.66
N PRO A 16 12.80 11.00 -4.37
CA PRO A 16 13.92 10.07 -4.51
C PRO A 16 14.63 9.72 -3.20
N ASP A 17 14.53 10.59 -2.18
CA ASP A 17 15.14 10.41 -0.85
C ASP A 17 14.15 9.79 0.16
N ALA A 18 13.00 9.30 -0.30
CA ALA A 18 12.00 8.66 0.54
C ALA A 18 12.58 7.43 1.27
N ASP A 19 12.26 7.29 2.56
CA ASP A 19 12.48 6.04 3.28
C ASP A 19 11.41 5.02 2.86
N LEU A 20 11.75 4.15 1.91
CA LEU A 20 10.84 3.15 1.35
C LEU A 20 10.68 1.91 2.23
N ASP A 21 11.54 1.72 3.25
CA ASP A 21 11.46 0.56 4.15
C ASP A 21 10.14 0.51 4.92
N ILE A 22 9.56 1.67 5.24
CA ILE A 22 8.25 1.72 5.91
C ILE A 22 7.11 1.21 5.03
N ILE A 23 7.20 1.42 3.71
CA ILE A 23 6.21 0.94 2.73
C ILE A 23 6.27 -0.58 2.63
N ASP A 24 7.47 -1.14 2.50
CA ASP A 24 7.69 -2.58 2.44
C ASP A 24 7.19 -3.29 3.71
N ARG A 25 7.55 -2.76 4.89
CA ARG A 25 7.08 -3.32 6.16
C ARG A 25 5.57 -3.23 6.32
N ALA A 26 4.97 -2.10 5.94
CA ALA A 26 3.52 -1.93 5.97
C ALA A 26 2.81 -2.92 5.03
N TYR A 27 3.33 -3.10 3.82
CA TYR A 27 2.82 -4.08 2.85
C TYR A 27 2.88 -5.51 3.40
N ILE A 28 4.04 -5.94 3.91
CA ILE A 28 4.22 -7.30 4.47
C ILE A 28 3.26 -7.53 5.64
N TYR A 29 3.10 -6.54 6.52
CA TYR A 29 2.20 -6.65 7.66
C TYR A 29 0.74 -6.74 7.20
N SER A 30 0.30 -5.86 6.29
CA SER A 30 -1.04 -5.84 5.72
C SER A 30 -1.36 -7.17 5.01
N ALA A 31 -0.43 -7.67 4.18
CA ALA A 31 -0.56 -8.95 3.50
C ALA A 31 -0.73 -10.12 4.48
N ARG A 32 0.01 -10.11 5.59
CA ARG A 32 -0.10 -11.14 6.63
C ARG A 32 -1.43 -11.08 7.37
N VAL A 33 -1.91 -9.88 7.73
CA VAL A 33 -3.18 -9.72 8.46
C VAL A 33 -4.36 -10.13 7.59
N HIS A 34 -4.31 -9.78 6.30
CA HIS A 34 -5.37 -10.05 5.34
C HIS A 34 -5.25 -11.40 4.61
N ASP A 35 -4.31 -12.27 4.99
CA ASP A 35 -4.15 -13.57 4.35
C ASP A 35 -5.43 -14.42 4.50
N GLY A 36 -5.87 -15.02 3.39
CA GLY A 36 -7.13 -15.76 3.31
C GLY A 36 -8.42 -14.92 3.41
N GLN A 37 -8.33 -13.61 3.65
CA GLN A 37 -9.51 -12.74 3.69
C GLN A 37 -9.95 -12.35 2.27
N VAL A 38 -11.26 -12.30 2.05
CA VAL A 38 -11.87 -11.92 0.77
C VAL A 38 -12.86 -10.77 0.97
N ARG A 39 -12.93 -9.88 -0.02
CA ARG A 39 -13.96 -8.83 -0.07
C ARG A 39 -15.29 -9.44 -0.52
N LEU A 40 -16.38 -8.67 -0.36
CA LEU A 40 -17.69 -9.03 -0.91
C LEU A 40 -17.67 -9.24 -2.45
N SER A 41 -16.70 -8.64 -3.15
CA SER A 41 -16.49 -8.84 -4.58
C SER A 41 -15.87 -10.19 -4.94
N GLY A 42 -15.35 -10.94 -3.96
CA GLY A 42 -14.59 -12.18 -4.17
C GLY A 42 -13.08 -11.98 -4.35
N GLU A 43 -12.61 -10.73 -4.45
CA GLU A 43 -11.17 -10.42 -4.55
C GLU A 43 -10.45 -10.58 -3.21
N PRO A 44 -9.15 -10.89 -3.20
CA PRO A 44 -8.33 -10.87 -1.99
C PRO A 44 -8.43 -9.52 -1.28
N TYR A 45 -8.59 -9.51 0.04
CA TYR A 45 -8.79 -8.27 0.79
C TYR A 45 -7.65 -7.26 0.60
N LEU A 46 -6.41 -7.75 0.53
CA LEU A 46 -5.20 -6.96 0.27
C LEU A 46 -5.27 -6.08 -0.99
N SER A 47 -6.11 -6.44 -1.98
CA SER A 47 -6.33 -5.61 -3.16
C SER A 47 -6.81 -4.19 -2.79
N HIS A 48 -7.65 -4.05 -1.77
CA HIS A 48 -8.21 -2.77 -1.38
C HIS A 48 -7.17 -1.81 -0.77
N PRO A 49 -6.39 -2.20 0.27
CA PRO A 49 -5.32 -1.34 0.78
C PRO A 49 -4.28 -0.95 -0.28
N LEU A 50 -3.97 -1.83 -1.25
CA LEU A 50 -3.06 -1.51 -2.36
C LEU A 50 -3.60 -0.40 -3.27
N GLU A 51 -4.88 -0.47 -3.65
CA GLU A 51 -5.51 0.57 -4.47
C GLU A 51 -5.61 1.91 -3.70
N VAL A 52 -5.90 1.88 -2.39
CA VAL A 52 -5.87 3.07 -1.53
C VAL A 52 -4.47 3.70 -1.52
N ALA A 53 -3.43 2.90 -1.25
CA ALA A 53 -2.05 3.38 -1.25
C ALA A 53 -1.61 3.95 -2.61
N ALA A 54 -2.06 3.36 -3.71
CA ALA A 54 -1.82 3.88 -5.05
C ALA A 54 -2.45 5.25 -5.28
N ILE A 55 -3.69 5.47 -4.82
CA ILE A 55 -4.35 6.78 -4.89
C ILE A 55 -3.57 7.84 -4.08
N LEU A 56 -3.14 7.50 -2.86
CA LEU A 56 -2.34 8.41 -2.03
C LEU A 56 -1.00 8.76 -2.69
N THR A 57 -0.41 7.79 -3.41
CA THR A 57 0.82 7.96 -4.18
C THR A 57 0.61 8.85 -5.40
N ASP A 58 -0.52 8.68 -6.12
CA ASP A 58 -0.89 9.56 -7.25
C ASP A 58 -1.13 11.01 -6.80
N MET A 59 -1.59 11.19 -5.56
CA MET A 59 -1.70 12.50 -4.90
C MET A 59 -0.35 13.06 -4.41
N LYS A 60 0.75 12.32 -4.57
CA LYS A 60 2.12 12.65 -4.13
C LYS A 60 2.23 12.92 -2.63
N LEU A 61 1.52 12.14 -1.82
CA LEU A 61 1.62 12.24 -0.36
C LEU A 61 2.94 11.63 0.16
N ASP A 62 3.27 11.93 1.41
CA ASP A 62 4.45 11.40 2.08
C ASP A 62 4.33 9.88 2.36
N VAL A 63 5.47 9.23 2.59
CA VAL A 63 5.54 7.78 2.80
C VAL A 63 4.78 7.30 4.04
N ILE A 64 4.60 8.13 5.07
CA ILE A 64 3.82 7.76 6.25
C ILE A 64 2.33 7.71 5.91
N SER A 65 1.85 8.67 5.13
CA SER A 65 0.48 8.67 4.61
C SER A 65 0.22 7.45 3.73
N VAL A 66 1.13 7.12 2.80
CA VAL A 66 0.99 5.93 1.94
C VAL A 66 1.03 4.63 2.75
N ALA A 67 1.97 4.48 3.69
CA ALA A 67 2.03 3.34 4.59
C ALA A 67 0.75 3.20 5.43
N SER A 68 0.19 4.32 5.90
CA SER A 68 -1.08 4.33 6.64
C SER A 68 -2.22 3.81 5.77
N GLY A 69 -2.25 4.14 4.47
CA GLY A 69 -3.19 3.58 3.50
C GLY A 69 -3.12 2.06 3.39
N LEU A 70 -1.91 1.48 3.44
CA LEU A 70 -1.73 0.02 3.45
C LEU A 70 -2.23 -0.63 4.75
N LEU A 71 -2.25 0.11 5.85
CA LEU A 71 -2.54 -0.38 7.21
C LEU A 71 -3.94 -0.04 7.72
N HIS A 72 -4.73 0.76 7.00
CA HIS A 72 -5.92 1.40 7.61
C HIS A 72 -7.02 0.41 8.08
N ASP A 73 -7.09 -0.79 7.51
CA ASP A 73 -8.10 -1.81 7.82
C ASP A 73 -7.51 -3.04 8.56
N VAL A 74 -6.36 -2.89 9.25
CA VAL A 74 -5.69 -4.01 9.96
C VAL A 74 -6.14 -4.21 11.42
N ILE A 75 -7.09 -3.42 11.92
CA ILE A 75 -7.61 -3.42 13.31
C ILE A 75 -9.11 -3.70 13.27
#